data_AF-A0AAV7LCW5-F1
#
_entry.id   AF-A0AAV7LCW5-F1
#
_cell.length_a   1.000
_cell.length_b   1.000
_cell.length_c   1.000
_cell.angle_alpha   90.00
_cell.angle_beta   90.00
_cell.angle_gamma   90.00
#
_symmetry.space_group_name_H-M   'P 1'
#
loop_
_entity.id
_entity.type
_entity.pdbx_description
1 polymer ?
#
loop_
_entity_poly.entity_id
_entity_poly.type
_entity_poly.pdbx_seq_one_letter_code
_entity_poly.pdbx_strand_id
1 'polypeptide(L)'
;GPHDISPESHPSHSLTYRQILFRYWARWGKWNKYQPLDHIRKYFGEKIALYFAWLGFYTGWLLPAAVIGTVVFFFGIFLMEVDIPAKEICESEGQFLMCPVCKACPYWNLSSICNTF
;
A
#
# COMPACT_ATOMS: atom_id res chain seq x y z
N GLY A 1 -12.09 -21.66 25.27
CA GLY A 1 -12.40 -22.59 24.17
C GLY A 1 -11.35 -23.67 24.17
N PRO A 2 -11.70 -24.97 24.19
CA PRO A 2 -10.86 -25.94 24.86
C PRO A 2 -9.92 -26.65 23.89
N HIS A 3 -8.66 -26.25 23.91
CA HIS A 3 -7.55 -27.14 23.62
C HIS A 3 -6.49 -26.88 24.70
N ASP A 4 -6.72 -27.49 25.87
CA ASP A 4 -5.67 -27.66 26.87
C ASP A 4 -4.74 -28.77 26.39
N ILE A 5 -3.45 -28.45 26.30
CA ILE A 5 -2.40 -29.39 25.90
C ILE A 5 -1.79 -29.94 27.18
N SER A 6 -2.13 -31.19 27.51
CA SER A 6 -1.51 -31.96 28.59
C SER A 6 -0.02 -32.22 28.27
N PRO A 7 0.89 -32.16 29.27
CA PRO A 7 2.30 -32.39 29.02
C PRO A 7 2.60 -33.88 29.18
N GLU A 8 2.69 -34.67 28.10
CA GLU A 8 3.60 -35.82 28.05
C GLU A 8 3.68 -36.51 26.69
N SER A 9 4.87 -37.06 26.45
CA SER A 9 5.28 -38.00 25.38
C SER A 9 5.43 -37.41 23.97
N HIS A 10 6.68 -37.34 23.51
CA HIS A 10 7.07 -37.15 22.12
C HIS A 10 6.81 -38.43 21.32
N PRO A 11 5.97 -38.40 20.25
CA PRO A 11 6.14 -39.26 19.10
C PRO A 11 6.88 -38.49 17.99
N SER A 12 7.68 -39.22 17.24
CA SER A 12 8.35 -38.80 16.01
C SER A 12 7.37 -38.09 15.06
N HIS A 13 7.71 -36.87 14.62
CA HIS A 13 6.95 -35.91 13.78
C HIS A 13 6.14 -34.79 14.46
N SER A 14 6.38 -34.43 15.71
CA SER A 14 5.92 -33.12 16.23
C SER A 14 6.86 -31.98 15.77
N LEU A 15 6.41 -31.18 14.80
CA LEU A 15 7.14 -29.98 14.36
C LEU A 15 7.30 -29.00 15.53
N THR A 16 8.50 -28.45 15.72
CA THR A 16 8.75 -27.43 16.75
C THR A 16 7.94 -26.17 16.47
N TYR A 17 7.49 -25.43 17.51
CA TYR A 17 6.75 -24.17 17.37
C TYR A 17 7.39 -23.19 16.37
N ARG A 18 8.72 -23.07 16.39
CA ARG A 18 9.49 -22.27 15.43
C ARG A 18 9.31 -22.73 13.97
N GLN A 19 9.32 -24.03 13.72
CA GLN A 19 9.14 -24.61 12.38
C GLN A 19 7.71 -24.38 11.86
N ILE A 20 6.71 -24.42 12.76
CA ILE A 20 5.32 -24.11 12.44
C ILE A 20 5.16 -22.64 12.03
N LEU A 21 5.69 -21.70 12.83
CA LEU A 21 5.64 -20.27 12.49
C LEU A 21 6.33 -19.97 11.15
N PHE A 22 7.50 -20.59 10.91
CA PHE A 22 8.20 -20.42 9.64
C PHE A 22 7.40 -20.96 8.46
N ARG A 23 6.76 -22.14 8.58
CA ARG A 23 6.06 -22.76 7.46
C ARG A 23 4.75 -22.05 7.08
N TYR A 24 4.04 -21.51 8.08
CA TYR A 24 2.68 -20.97 7.89
C TYR A 24 2.57 -19.45 7.89
N TRP A 25 3.53 -18.74 8.48
CA TRP A 25 3.44 -17.29 8.65
C TRP A 25 4.66 -16.54 8.07
N ALA A 26 5.89 -16.88 8.46
CA ALA A 26 7.09 -16.12 8.07
C ALA A 26 7.62 -16.42 6.64
N ARG A 27 6.74 -16.76 5.71
CA ARG A 27 7.07 -16.97 4.28
C ARG A 27 6.33 -15.97 3.41
N TRP A 28 7.03 -15.36 2.48
CA TRP A 28 6.47 -14.42 1.49
C TRP A 28 5.21 -14.96 0.78
N GLY A 29 5.18 -16.26 0.45
CA GLY A 29 4.00 -16.89 -0.16
C GLY A 29 2.78 -17.10 0.75
N LYS A 30 2.82 -16.63 2.01
CA LYS A 30 1.71 -16.74 2.98
C LYS A 30 1.13 -15.40 3.40
N TRP A 31 1.48 -14.31 2.72
CA TRP A 31 0.96 -12.96 2.96
C TRP A 31 -0.58 -12.82 2.91
N ASN A 32 -1.26 -13.66 2.11
CA ASN A 32 -2.73 -13.66 1.98
C ASN A 32 -3.44 -14.52 3.04
N LYS A 33 -2.72 -15.13 3.99
CA LYS A 33 -3.35 -15.88 5.09
C LYS A 33 -3.45 -15.01 6.33
N TYR A 34 -4.54 -15.20 7.08
CA TYR A 34 -4.71 -14.54 8.38
C TYR A 34 -3.57 -14.92 9.33
N GLN A 35 -3.09 -13.95 10.11
CA GLN A 35 -1.93 -14.12 10.97
C GLN A 35 -2.28 -14.99 12.19
N PRO A 36 -1.52 -16.07 12.50
CA PRO A 36 -1.77 -16.93 13.64
C PRO A 36 -1.25 -16.31 14.94
N LEU A 37 -1.97 -15.31 15.46
CA LEU A 37 -1.59 -14.51 16.63
C LEU A 37 -1.43 -15.34 17.90
N ASP A 38 -2.25 -16.38 18.09
CA ASP A 38 -2.14 -17.28 19.26
C ASP A 38 -0.82 -18.04 19.31
N HIS A 39 -0.30 -18.46 18.15
CA HIS A 39 0.98 -19.18 18.06
C HIS A 39 2.16 -18.22 18.26
N ILE A 40 2.03 -16.99 17.78
CA ILE A 40 3.02 -15.91 18.01
C ILE A 40 3.06 -15.56 19.50
N ARG A 41 1.90 -15.42 20.15
CA ARG A 41 1.80 -15.16 21.60
C ARG A 41 2.45 -16.25 22.43
N LYS A 42 2.20 -17.52 22.11
CA LYS A 42 2.78 -18.67 22.84
C LYS A 42 4.31 -18.76 22.70
N TYR A 43 4.89 -18.36 21.58
CA TYR A 43 6.33 -18.46 21.33
C TYR A 43 7.12 -17.20 21.68
N PHE A 44 6.59 -16.01 21.39
CA PHE A 44 7.26 -14.71 21.58
C PHE A 44 6.74 -13.89 22.76
N GLY A 45 5.61 -14.28 23.36
CA GLY A 45 4.96 -13.53 24.42
C GLY A 45 3.99 -12.45 23.90
N GLU A 46 3.32 -11.79 24.83
CA GLU A 46 2.18 -10.91 24.52
C GLU A 46 2.59 -9.59 23.85
N LYS A 47 3.73 -9.01 24.24
CA LYS A 47 4.21 -7.73 23.67
C LYS A 47 4.41 -7.82 22.16
N ILE A 48 5.07 -8.88 21.70
CA ILE A 48 5.36 -9.11 20.28
C ILE A 48 4.09 -9.51 19.53
N ALA A 49 3.23 -10.33 20.13
CA ALA A 49 1.96 -10.70 19.52
C ALA A 49 1.04 -9.49 19.29
N LEU A 50 1.00 -8.54 20.23
CA LEU A 50 0.20 -7.32 20.12
C LEU A 50 0.74 -6.36 19.05
N TYR A 51 2.06 -6.23 18.92
CA TYR A 51 2.68 -5.48 17.82
C TYR A 51 2.22 -6.00 16.45
N PHE A 52 2.29 -7.31 16.26
CA PHE A 52 1.87 -7.94 15.00
C PHE A 52 0.36 -7.86 14.77
N ALA A 53 -0.45 -8.00 15.81
CA ALA A 53 -1.90 -7.81 15.73
C ALA A 53 -2.25 -6.40 15.25
N TRP A 54 -1.60 -5.38 15.82
CA TRP A 54 -1.80 -3.99 15.41
C TRP A 54 -1.33 -3.73 13.97
N LEU A 55 -0.19 -4.29 13.58
CA LEU A 55 0.32 -4.18 12.21
C LEU A 55 -0.67 -4.79 11.20
N GLY A 56 -1.20 -5.99 11.48
CA GLY A 56 -2.20 -6.64 10.63
C GLY A 56 -3.51 -5.86 10.54
N PHE A 57 -3.95 -5.26 11.65
CA PHE A 57 -5.11 -4.37 11.64
C PHE A 57 -4.86 -3.13 10.77
N TYR A 58 -3.72 -2.46 10.96
CA TYR A 58 -3.36 -1.25 10.22
C TYR A 58 -3.25 -1.51 8.71
N THR A 59 -2.59 -2.60 8.29
CA THR A 59 -2.52 -2.97 6.87
C THR A 59 -3.88 -3.38 6.31
N GLY A 60 -4.73 -4.00 7.14
CA GLY A 60 -6.12 -4.29 6.80
C GLY A 60 -6.94 -3.04 6.47
N TRP A 61 -6.72 -1.92 7.15
CA TRP A 61 -7.36 -0.62 6.85
C TRP A 61 -6.68 0.14 5.71
N LEU A 62 -5.37 -0.04 5.52
CA LEU A 62 -4.68 0.52 4.37
C LEU A 62 -5.18 -0.08 3.05
N LEU A 63 -5.58 -1.35 3.03
CA LEU A 63 -6.05 -2.00 1.82
C LEU A 63 -7.29 -1.31 1.19
N PRO A 64 -8.42 -1.09 1.89
CA PRO A 64 -9.56 -0.37 1.33
C PRO A 64 -9.21 1.09 1.00
N ALA A 65 -8.40 1.76 1.82
CA ALA A 65 -7.94 3.11 1.52
C ALA A 65 -7.13 3.17 0.21
N ALA A 66 -6.24 2.20 -0.01
CA ALA A 66 -5.48 2.07 -1.25
C ALA A 66 -6.39 1.78 -2.44
N VAL A 67 -7.38 0.89 -2.30
CA VAL A 67 -8.35 0.61 -3.37
C VAL A 67 -9.11 1.88 -3.78
N ILE A 68 -9.63 2.64 -2.82
CA ILE A 68 -10.34 3.90 -3.11
C ILE A 68 -9.39 4.92 -3.76
N GLY A 69 -8.18 5.09 -3.23
CA GLY A 69 -7.18 6.00 -3.79
C GLY A 69 -6.80 5.64 -5.23
N THR A 70 -6.60 4.35 -5.52
CA THR A 70 -6.31 3.86 -6.86
C THR A 70 -7.48 4.09 -7.81
N VAL A 71 -8.72 3.84 -7.37
CA VAL A 71 -9.91 4.12 -8.19
C VAL A 71 -10.01 5.59 -8.54
N VAL A 72 -9.89 6.48 -7.55
CA VAL A 72 -9.91 7.94 -7.77
C VAL A 72 -8.77 8.38 -8.70
N PHE A 73 -7.58 7.80 -8.57
CA PHE A 73 -6.45 8.08 -9.44
C PHE A 73 -6.74 7.73 -10.91
N PHE A 74 -7.29 6.55 -11.18
CA PHE A 74 -7.67 6.16 -12.55
C PHE A 74 -8.81 7.01 -13.10
N PHE A 75 -9.81 7.36 -12.28
CA PHE A 75 -10.84 8.32 -12.68
C PHE A 75 -10.22 9.67 -13.06
N GLY A 76 -9.27 10.17 -12.26
CA GLY A 76 -8.51 11.38 -12.56
C GLY A 76 -7.85 11.31 -13.94
N ILE A 77 -7.07 10.26 -14.21
CA ILE A 77 -6.43 10.06 -15.52
C ILE A 77 -7.44 10.05 -16.68
N PHE A 78 -8.59 9.38 -16.50
CA PHE A 78 -9.63 9.35 -17.54
C PHE A 78 -10.26 10.73 -17.77
N LEU A 79 -10.47 11.50 -16.70
CA LEU A 79 -11.04 12.85 -16.77
C LEU A 79 -10.10 13.86 -17.45
N MET A 80 -8.78 13.64 -17.41
CA MET A 80 -7.79 14.55 -18.01
C MET A 80 -7.98 14.75 -19.52
N GLU A 81 -8.46 13.75 -20.26
CA GLU A 81 -8.72 13.89 -21.70
C GLU A 81 -9.94 14.79 -22.00
N VAL A 82 -10.84 14.95 -21.02
CA VAL A 82 -12.11 15.68 -21.16
C VAL A 82 -12.04 17.08 -20.53
N ASP A 83 -10.93 17.40 -19.87
CA ASP A 83 -10.71 18.69 -19.23
C ASP A 83 -10.56 19.80 -20.30
N ILE A 84 -11.69 20.45 -20.59
CA ILE A 84 -11.83 21.59 -21.51
C ILE A 84 -10.72 22.65 -21.32
N PRO A 85 -10.40 23.13 -20.10
CA PRO A 85 -9.35 24.14 -19.94
C PRO A 85 -7.94 23.61 -20.27
N ALA A 86 -7.65 22.33 -20.00
CA ALA A 86 -6.37 21.73 -20.37
C ALA A 86 -6.24 21.63 -21.89
N LYS A 87 -7.32 21.20 -22.56
CA LYS A 87 -7.39 21.12 -24.02
C LYS A 87 -7.21 22.49 -24.69
N GLU A 88 -7.89 23.52 -24.19
CA GLU A 88 -7.75 24.90 -24.70
C GLU A 88 -6.30 25.41 -24.58
N ILE A 89 -5.62 25.11 -23.48
CA ILE A 89 -4.22 25.51 -23.27
C ILE A 89 -3.27 24.74 -24.20
N CYS A 90 -3.45 23.42 -24.30
CA CYS A 90 -2.60 22.54 -25.11
C CYS A 90 -2.76 22.79 -26.62
N GLU A 91 -3.96 23.09 -27.10
CA GLU A 91 -4.27 23.36 -28.51
C GLU A 91 -4.05 24.83 -28.92
N SER A 92 -3.67 25.72 -28.00
CA SER A 92 -3.54 27.17 -28.25
C SER A 92 -2.38 27.59 -29.19
N GLU A 93 -1.60 26.66 -29.74
CA GLU A 93 -0.47 26.89 -30.66
C GLU A 93 0.50 28.03 -30.24
N GLY A 94 0.61 28.31 -28.94
CA GLY A 94 1.49 29.37 -28.42
C GLY A 94 0.92 30.79 -28.52
N GLN A 95 -0.40 30.97 -28.65
CA GLN A 95 -1.05 32.29 -28.61
C GLN A 95 -0.88 33.04 -27.29
N PHE A 96 -0.64 32.32 -26.19
CA PHE A 96 -0.49 32.90 -24.85
C PHE A 96 0.98 32.94 -24.42
N LEU A 97 1.61 34.11 -24.58
CA LEU A 97 2.96 34.40 -24.08
C LEU A 97 2.89 34.84 -22.61
N MET A 98 3.58 34.10 -21.74
CA MET A 98 3.64 34.38 -20.30
C MET A 98 4.87 35.22 -19.94
N CYS A 99 4.70 36.07 -18.93
CA CYS A 99 5.79 36.84 -18.37
C CYS A 99 6.82 35.94 -17.67
N PRO A 100 8.11 36.35 -17.67
CA PRO A 100 9.14 35.61 -16.98
C PRO A 100 8.93 35.65 -15.46
N VAL A 101 9.09 34.50 -14.80
CA VAL A 101 8.95 34.37 -13.35
C VAL A 101 10.14 34.99 -12.61
N CYS A 102 11.27 35.18 -13.31
CA CYS A 102 12.50 35.74 -12.77
C CYS A 102 13.01 36.92 -13.60
N LYS A 103 13.84 37.79 -12.99
CA LYS A 103 14.37 39.01 -13.64
C LYS A 103 15.26 38.75 -14.88
N ALA A 104 15.85 37.57 -14.99
CA ALA A 104 16.75 37.17 -16.07
C ALA A 104 16.35 35.81 -16.67
N CYS A 105 15.06 35.62 -16.94
CA CYS A 105 14.50 34.43 -17.57
C CYS A 105 13.86 34.79 -18.92
N PRO A 106 13.83 33.89 -19.92
CA PRO A 106 13.09 34.12 -21.14
C PRO A 106 11.57 34.13 -20.88
N TYR A 107 10.84 34.83 -21.73
CA TYR A 107 9.39 34.65 -21.85
C TYR A 107 9.11 33.21 -22.30
N TRP A 108 7.96 32.66 -21.91
CA TRP A 108 7.61 31.27 -22.19
C TRP A 108 6.16 31.17 -22.65
N ASN A 109 5.87 30.23 -23.55
CA ASN A 109 4.50 30.01 -24.03
C ASN A 109 3.72 29.12 -23.07
N LEU A 110 2.47 29.47 -22.81
CA LEU A 110 1.61 28.71 -21.89
C LEU A 110 1.41 27.25 -22.34
N SER A 111 1.36 27.00 -23.65
CA SER A 111 1.25 25.66 -24.24
C SER A 111 2.44 24.74 -23.93
N SER A 112 3.60 25.28 -23.52
CA SER A 112 4.77 24.46 -23.18
C SER A 112 4.58 23.62 -21.91
N ILE A 113 3.64 23.98 -21.04
CA ILE A 113 3.30 23.24 -19.81
C ILE A 113 2.42 22.02 -20.09
N CYS A 114 1.88 21.87 -21.31
CA CYS A 114 0.98 20.77 -21.65
C CYS A 114 1.51 19.37 -21.27
N ASN A 115 2.83 19.13 -21.38
CA ASN A 115 3.45 17.85 -20.99
C ASN A 115 3.50 17.57 -19.48
N THR A 116 3.11 18.55 -18.66
CA THR A 116 3.11 18.47 -17.19
C THR A 116 1.70 18.20 -16.64
N PHE A 117 0.69 18.39 -17.48
CA PHE A 117 -0.66 17.89 -17.27
C PHE A 117 -0.67 16.45 -17.79
#